data_AF-A0A9E3AA17-F1
#
_entry.id   AF-A0A9E3AA17-F1
#
_cell.length_a   1.000
_cell.length_b   1.000
_cell.length_c   1.000
_cell.angle_alpha   90.00
_cell.angle_beta   90.00
_cell.angle_gamma   90.00
#
_symmetry.space_group_name_H-M   'P 1'
#
loop_
_entity.id
_entity.type
_entity.pdbx_description
1 polymer ?
#
loop_
_entity_poly.entity_id
_entity_poly.type
_entity_poly.pdbx_seq_one_letter_code
_entity_poly.pdbx_strand_id
1 'polypeptide(L)'
;VVWGAVAAIVLRILLTIFAVKLLELEWLKLVGSLLLFWIGVKLLIPEEGDDEIKAHDHLMSAIRTILIADLVMSLDNVIAVAAAAGGSYILLTLGLAISIPLVIFGATLLIKLMERFPVIITLGAGLIGWVAGEMLVADSALENWLTGLGADYRGEQPYVDGWSLEIIAAILGFAAVVIVGKWLGGRKEAAAHIPADSPK
;
A
#
# COMPACT_ATOMS: atom_id res chain seq x y z
N VAL A 1 -22.21 -13.92 19.80
CA VAL A 1 -21.29 -14.05 18.65
C VAL A 1 -21.94 -13.56 17.36
N VAL A 2 -23.04 -14.16 16.88
CA VAL A 2 -23.75 -13.74 15.64
C VAL A 2 -24.15 -12.26 15.62
N TRP A 3 -24.76 -11.72 16.68
CA TRP A 3 -25.11 -10.29 16.75
C TRP A 3 -23.90 -9.34 16.75
N GLY A 4 -22.79 -9.74 17.37
CA GLY A 4 -21.54 -8.97 17.33
C GLY A 4 -20.84 -9.02 15.97
N ALA A 5 -20.93 -10.16 15.29
CA ALA A 5 -20.47 -10.37 13.92
C ALA A 5 -21.23 -9.49 12.92
N VAL A 6 -22.56 -9.50 12.98
CA VAL A 6 -23.41 -8.64 12.14
C VAL A 6 -23.10 -7.17 12.41
N ALA A 7 -22.97 -6.77 13.68
CA ALA A 7 -22.62 -5.40 14.04
C ALA A 7 -21.23 -4.97 13.50
N ALA A 8 -20.22 -5.85 13.55
CA ALA A 8 -18.88 -5.56 13.03
C ALA A 8 -18.85 -5.43 11.51
N ILE A 9 -19.58 -6.28 10.78
CA ILE A 9 -19.72 -6.17 9.32
C ILE A 9 -20.45 -4.87 8.95
N VAL A 10 -21.56 -4.57 9.63
CA VAL A 10 -22.31 -3.32 9.42
C VAL A 10 -21.42 -2.12 9.72
N LEU A 11 -20.65 -2.14 10.81
CA LEU A 11 -19.70 -1.08 11.13
C LEU A 11 -18.63 -0.95 10.05
N ARG A 12 -18.07 -2.05 9.52
CA ARG A 12 -17.09 -2.01 8.44
C ARG A 12 -17.70 -1.41 7.17
N ILE A 13 -18.90 -1.83 6.79
CA ILE A 13 -19.63 -1.27 5.64
C ILE A 13 -19.90 0.22 5.85
N LEU A 14 -20.33 0.63 7.04
CA LEU A 14 -20.57 2.03 7.35
C LEU A 14 -19.27 2.86 7.33
N LEU A 15 -18.19 2.33 7.90
CA LEU A 15 -16.88 2.98 7.90
C LEU A 15 -16.29 3.05 6.49
N THR A 16 -16.45 2.04 5.65
CA THR A 16 -15.98 2.08 4.26
C THR A 16 -16.81 3.05 3.43
N ILE A 17 -18.13 3.06 3.59
CA ILE A 17 -19.00 4.07 2.97
C ILE A 17 -18.57 5.47 3.43
N PHE A 18 -18.37 5.67 4.73
CA PHE A 18 -17.91 6.94 5.28
C PHE A 18 -16.52 7.32 4.77
N ALA A 19 -15.58 6.38 4.64
CA ALA A 19 -14.26 6.60 4.08
C ALA A 19 -14.32 6.97 2.59
N VAL A 20 -15.17 6.30 1.80
CA VAL A 20 -15.43 6.67 0.40
C VAL A 20 -16.02 8.08 0.32
N LYS A 21 -16.96 8.43 1.21
CA LYS A 21 -17.49 9.79 1.31
C LYS A 21 -16.47 10.82 1.77
N LEU A 22 -15.56 10.45 2.65
CA LEU A 22 -14.42 11.27 3.04
C LEU A 22 -13.48 11.53 1.85
N LEU A 23 -13.27 10.53 0.98
CA LEU A 23 -12.47 10.70 -0.24
C LEU A 23 -13.12 11.66 -1.25
N GLU A 24 -14.41 11.99 -1.12
CA GLU A 24 -15.06 13.05 -1.89
C GLU A 24 -14.73 14.46 -1.34
N LEU A 25 -14.11 14.58 -0.15
CA LEU A 25 -13.67 15.87 0.35
C LEU A 25 -12.48 16.39 -0.46
N GLU A 26 -12.57 17.67 -0.83
CA GLU A 26 -11.46 18.43 -1.41
C GLU A 26 -10.21 18.27 -0.52
N TRP A 27 -9.05 18.03 -1.15
CA TRP A 27 -7.73 17.86 -0.53
C TRP A 27 -7.41 16.49 0.07
N LEU A 28 -8.39 15.64 0.39
CA LEU A 28 -8.08 14.37 1.03
C LEU A 28 -7.30 13.43 0.09
N LYS A 29 -7.67 13.40 -1.19
CA LYS A 29 -6.98 12.57 -2.19
C LYS A 29 -5.58 13.11 -2.48
N LEU A 30 -5.39 14.42 -2.43
CA LEU A 30 -4.10 15.07 -2.57
C LEU A 30 -3.15 14.70 -1.41
N VAL A 31 -3.62 14.76 -0.17
CA VAL A 31 -2.81 14.33 0.98
C VAL A 31 -2.51 12.82 0.91
N GLY A 32 -3.51 12.01 0.57
CA GLY A 32 -3.34 10.57 0.41
C GLY A 32 -2.32 10.21 -0.68
N SER A 33 -2.38 10.86 -1.85
CA SER A 33 -1.43 10.63 -2.93
C SER A 33 0.00 11.06 -2.56
N LEU A 34 0.19 12.17 -1.86
CA LEU A 34 1.51 12.57 -1.33
C LEU A 34 2.09 11.52 -0.37
N LEU A 35 1.26 10.98 0.53
CA LEU A 35 1.67 9.89 1.43
C LEU A 35 2.04 8.62 0.65
N LEU A 36 1.26 8.26 -0.38
CA LEU A 36 1.55 7.11 -1.22
C LEU A 36 2.85 7.29 -2.01
N PHE A 37 3.11 8.48 -2.56
CA PHE A 37 4.40 8.78 -3.20
C PHE A 37 5.56 8.62 -2.22
N TRP A 38 5.42 9.11 -0.99
CA TRP A 38 6.43 8.95 0.05
C TRP A 38 6.67 7.47 0.40
N ILE A 39 5.61 6.68 0.56
CA ILE A 39 5.71 5.23 0.83
C ILE A 39 6.38 4.51 -0.34
N GLY A 40 5.96 4.80 -1.58
CA GLY A 40 6.54 4.19 -2.78
C GLY A 40 8.03 4.48 -2.94
N VAL A 41 8.45 5.74 -2.74
CA VAL A 41 9.87 6.10 -2.79
C VAL A 41 10.64 5.45 -1.64
N LYS A 42 10.10 5.48 -0.41
CA LYS A 42 10.75 4.90 0.77
C LYS A 42 10.96 3.39 0.62
N LEU A 43 10.04 2.69 -0.04
CA LEU A 43 10.15 1.25 -0.31
C LEU A 43 11.38 0.88 -1.16
N LEU A 44 11.92 1.80 -1.97
CA LEU A 44 13.10 1.58 -2.81
C LEU A 44 14.42 2.06 -2.20
N ILE A 45 14.34 2.75 -1.06
CA ILE A 45 15.53 3.22 -0.36
C ILE A 45 15.97 2.12 0.60
N PRO A 46 17.21 1.61 0.50
CA PRO A 46 17.72 0.64 1.47
C PRO A 46 17.66 1.21 2.89
N GLU A 47 17.14 0.42 3.83
CA GLU A 47 17.24 0.74 5.26
C GLU A 47 18.66 0.38 5.73
N GLU A 48 19.32 1.29 6.46
CA GLU A 48 20.66 1.06 7.01
C GLU A 48 20.59 -0.07 8.05
N GLY A 49 21.49 -1.04 7.93
CA GLY A 49 21.49 -2.28 8.71
C GLY A 49 21.71 -2.01 10.20
N ASP A 50 20.74 -2.44 11.02
CA ASP A 50 20.98 -2.68 12.45
C ASP A 50 21.56 -4.10 12.59
N ASP A 51 22.63 -4.20 13.38
CA ASP A 51 23.56 -5.33 13.47
C ASP A 51 22.96 -6.75 13.44
N GLU A 52 23.71 -7.65 12.80
CA GLU A 52 23.46 -9.09 12.56
C GLU A 52 23.10 -9.93 13.82
N ILE A 53 23.18 -9.37 15.02
CA ILE A 53 22.92 -10.03 16.30
C ILE A 53 21.44 -9.89 16.77
N LYS A 54 20.63 -9.03 16.14
CA LYS A 54 19.18 -8.89 16.48
C LYS A 54 18.21 -9.50 15.45
N ALA A 55 18.71 -10.06 14.34
CA ALA A 55 17.88 -10.46 13.20
C ALA A 55 16.79 -11.51 13.55
N HIS A 56 17.04 -12.41 14.50
CA HIS A 56 16.04 -13.42 14.91
C HIS A 56 14.88 -12.80 15.72
N ASP A 57 15.18 -11.85 16.62
CA ASP A 57 14.17 -11.11 17.38
C ASP A 57 13.36 -10.17 16.47
N HIS A 58 14.00 -9.54 15.47
CA HIS A 58 13.29 -8.74 14.48
C HIS A 58 12.39 -9.55 13.56
N LEU A 59 12.81 -10.76 13.15
CA LEU A 59 11.97 -11.63 12.33
C LEU A 59 10.74 -12.09 13.11
N MET A 60 10.90 -12.54 14.36
CA MET A 60 9.78 -12.96 15.20
C MET A 60 8.86 -11.77 15.53
N SER A 61 9.43 -10.59 15.77
CA SER A 61 8.68 -9.35 15.98
C SER A 61 7.90 -8.90 14.74
N ALA A 62 8.50 -8.98 13.55
CA ALA A 62 7.87 -8.64 12.28
C ALA A 62 6.75 -9.64 11.94
N ILE A 63 7.00 -10.94 12.08
CA ILE A 63 5.96 -11.97 11.92
C ILE A 63 4.82 -11.72 12.90
N ARG A 64 5.10 -11.47 14.18
CA ARG A 64 4.08 -11.15 15.17
C ARG A 64 3.29 -9.89 14.80
N THR A 65 3.96 -8.86 14.29
CA THR A 65 3.32 -7.62 13.85
C THR A 65 2.40 -7.85 12.66
N ILE A 66 2.86 -8.59 11.64
CA ILE A 66 2.04 -8.98 10.47
C ILE A 66 0.86 -9.84 10.92
N LEU A 67 1.07 -10.82 11.80
CA LEU A 67 0.03 -11.74 12.25
C LEU A 67 -1.01 -11.01 13.11
N ILE A 68 -0.60 -10.06 13.97
CA ILE A 68 -1.53 -9.22 14.72
C ILE A 68 -2.28 -8.27 13.78
N ALA A 69 -1.59 -7.62 12.83
CA ALA A 69 -2.23 -6.73 11.87
C ALA A 69 -3.23 -7.48 10.99
N ASP A 70 -2.84 -8.64 10.47
CA ASP A 70 -3.68 -9.51 9.67
C ASP A 70 -4.82 -10.07 10.52
N LEU A 71 -4.62 -10.49 11.77
CA LEU A 71 -5.72 -10.92 12.65
C LEU A 71 -6.69 -9.77 12.96
N VAL A 72 -6.20 -8.57 13.23
CA VAL A 72 -7.07 -7.40 13.52
C VAL A 72 -7.86 -6.99 12.28
N MET A 73 -7.22 -7.00 11.11
CA MET A 73 -7.82 -6.64 9.82
C MET A 73 -8.59 -7.79 9.17
N SER A 74 -8.38 -9.02 9.62
CA SER A 74 -9.09 -10.21 9.14
C SER A 74 -10.09 -10.72 10.15
N LEU A 75 -10.13 -10.27 11.41
CA LEU A 75 -11.16 -10.67 12.38
C LEU A 75 -12.57 -10.39 11.83
N ASP A 76 -12.72 -9.33 11.07
CA ASP A 76 -13.90 -9.02 10.29
C ASP A 76 -14.11 -9.99 9.09
N ASN A 77 -13.05 -10.47 8.43
CA ASN A 77 -13.08 -11.55 7.44
C ASN A 77 -13.44 -12.91 8.08
N VAL A 78 -12.96 -13.22 9.29
CA VAL A 78 -13.32 -14.39 10.11
C VAL A 78 -14.79 -14.35 10.45
N ILE A 79 -15.29 -13.17 10.82
CA ILE A 79 -16.69 -12.91 11.11
C ILE A 79 -17.55 -13.13 9.85
N ALA A 80 -17.07 -12.73 8.66
CA ALA A 80 -17.75 -13.02 7.39
C ALA A 80 -17.82 -14.54 7.11
N VAL A 81 -16.73 -15.27 7.33
CA VAL A 81 -16.71 -16.74 7.23
C VAL A 81 -17.63 -17.37 8.29
N ALA A 82 -17.70 -16.83 9.50
CA ALA A 82 -18.60 -17.30 10.56
C ALA A 82 -20.08 -17.10 10.20
N ALA A 83 -20.41 -15.98 9.56
CA ALA A 83 -21.74 -15.72 9.03
C ALA A 83 -22.09 -16.68 7.88
N ALA A 84 -21.16 -16.90 6.95
CA ALA A 84 -21.33 -17.85 5.84
C ALA A 84 -21.42 -19.32 6.32
N ALA A 85 -20.72 -19.66 7.41
CA ALA A 85 -20.76 -20.98 8.04
C ALA A 85 -22.08 -21.29 8.76
N GLY A 86 -23.01 -20.32 8.86
CA GLY A 86 -24.37 -20.55 9.36
C GLY A 86 -24.45 -21.07 10.80
N GLY A 87 -23.45 -20.75 11.64
CA GLY A 87 -23.37 -21.25 13.01
C GLY A 87 -22.69 -22.62 13.17
N SER A 88 -22.19 -23.24 12.09
CA SER A 88 -21.37 -24.45 12.18
C SER A 88 -19.96 -24.11 12.66
N TYR A 89 -19.68 -24.41 13.93
CA TYR A 89 -18.34 -24.27 14.52
C TYR A 89 -17.27 -25.06 13.75
N ILE A 90 -17.66 -26.18 13.11
CA ILE A 90 -16.75 -27.00 12.29
C ILE A 90 -16.32 -26.26 11.03
N LEU A 91 -17.27 -25.68 10.28
CA LEU A 91 -16.97 -24.94 9.05
C LEU A 91 -16.19 -23.65 9.33
N LEU A 92 -16.54 -22.95 10.42
CA LEU A 92 -15.80 -21.77 10.88
C LEU A 92 -14.36 -22.13 11.24
N THR A 93 -14.16 -23.15 12.07
CA THR A 93 -12.82 -23.54 12.53
C THR A 93 -11.97 -24.04 11.36
N LEU A 94 -12.53 -24.78 10.42
CA LEU A 94 -11.82 -25.22 9.21
C LEU A 94 -11.43 -24.02 8.31
N GLY A 95 -12.34 -23.08 8.05
CA GLY A 95 -12.04 -21.90 7.25
C GLY A 95 -10.91 -21.07 7.87
N LEU A 96 -10.92 -20.91 9.19
CA LEU A 96 -9.88 -20.20 9.93
C LEU A 96 -8.54 -20.93 9.93
N ALA A 97 -8.59 -22.24 10.22
CA ALA A 97 -7.43 -23.10 10.28
C ALA A 97 -6.70 -23.19 8.94
N ILE A 98 -7.41 -23.00 7.81
CA ILE A 98 -6.82 -22.96 6.47
C ILE A 98 -6.30 -21.55 6.13
N SER A 99 -7.03 -20.50 6.49
CA SER A 99 -6.68 -19.11 6.12
C SER A 99 -5.36 -18.64 6.73
N ILE A 100 -5.12 -18.90 8.02
CA ILE A 100 -3.90 -18.41 8.71
C ILE A 100 -2.63 -19.02 8.10
N PRO A 101 -2.50 -20.36 7.93
CA PRO A 101 -1.35 -20.93 7.25
C PRO A 101 -1.20 -20.46 5.80
N LEU A 102 -2.31 -20.24 5.09
CA LEU A 102 -2.27 -19.76 3.70
C LEU A 102 -1.65 -18.35 3.61
N VAL A 103 -2.04 -17.42 4.50
CA VAL A 103 -1.47 -16.07 4.55
C VAL A 103 0.01 -16.12 4.92
N ILE A 104 0.39 -16.88 5.96
CA ILE A 104 1.79 -17.00 6.38
C ILE A 104 2.66 -17.64 5.29
N PHE A 105 2.18 -18.71 4.66
CA PHE A 105 2.87 -19.36 3.55
C PHE A 105 2.97 -18.43 2.34
N GLY A 106 1.88 -17.73 2.00
CA GLY A 106 1.85 -16.76 0.92
C GLY A 106 2.83 -15.61 1.13
N ALA A 107 2.90 -15.05 2.33
CA ALA A 107 3.87 -14.02 2.71
C ALA A 107 5.31 -14.55 2.63
N THR A 108 5.57 -15.76 3.13
CA THR A 108 6.89 -16.38 3.06
C THR A 108 7.32 -16.65 1.62
N LEU A 109 6.39 -17.11 0.78
CA LEU A 109 6.62 -17.33 -0.65
C LEU A 109 6.92 -16.00 -1.36
N LEU A 110 6.16 -14.94 -1.05
CA LEU A 110 6.38 -13.60 -1.59
C LEU A 110 7.76 -13.07 -1.20
N ILE A 111 8.16 -13.22 0.06
CA ILE A 111 9.50 -12.82 0.54
C ILE A 111 10.60 -13.54 -0.23
N LYS A 112 10.53 -14.87 -0.33
CA LYS A 112 11.48 -15.66 -1.13
C LYS A 112 11.51 -15.23 -2.59
N LEU A 113 10.35 -14.85 -3.14
CA LEU A 113 10.24 -14.38 -4.51
C LEU A 113 10.88 -13.00 -4.67
N MET A 114 10.75 -12.10 -3.70
CA MET A 114 11.43 -10.79 -3.69
C MET A 114 12.94 -10.93 -3.51
N GLU A 115 13.42 -11.85 -2.67
CA GLU A 115 14.85 -12.18 -2.53
C GLU A 115 15.42 -12.73 -3.84
N ARG A 116 14.67 -13.61 -4.53
CA ARG A 116 15.10 -14.19 -5.80
C ARG A 116 14.96 -13.24 -6.99
N PHE A 117 13.92 -12.41 -6.98
CA PHE A 117 13.60 -11.45 -8.04
C PHE A 117 13.35 -10.05 -7.44
N PRO A 118 14.43 -9.30 -7.11
CA PRO A 118 14.33 -7.97 -6.51
C PRO A 118 13.54 -6.96 -7.35
N VAL A 119 13.39 -7.21 -8.66
CA VAL A 119 12.55 -6.42 -9.56
C VAL A 119 11.11 -6.28 -9.06
N ILE A 120 10.60 -7.26 -8.30
CA ILE A 120 9.25 -7.22 -7.73
C ILE A 120 9.07 -6.04 -6.78
N ILE A 121 10.10 -5.70 -6.00
CA ILE A 121 10.08 -4.54 -5.10
C ILE A 121 9.96 -3.25 -5.92
N THR A 122 10.71 -3.15 -7.02
CA THR A 122 10.64 -2.00 -7.94
C THR A 122 9.27 -1.87 -8.59
N LEU A 123 8.68 -2.99 -9.04
CA LEU A 123 7.35 -3.01 -9.64
C LEU A 123 6.26 -2.67 -8.61
N GLY A 124 6.38 -3.18 -7.39
CA GLY A 124 5.45 -2.86 -6.29
C GLY A 124 5.48 -1.38 -5.91
N ALA A 125 6.68 -0.80 -5.77
CA ALA A 125 6.84 0.63 -5.53
C ALA A 125 6.28 1.48 -6.68
N GLY A 126 6.57 1.08 -7.92
CA GLY A 126 6.01 1.73 -9.10
C GLY A 126 4.48 1.67 -9.12
N LEU A 127 3.88 0.53 -8.78
CA LEU A 127 2.43 0.38 -8.69
C LEU A 127 1.81 1.30 -7.62
N ILE A 128 2.49 1.47 -6.48
CA ILE A 128 2.08 2.47 -5.47
C ILE A 128 2.12 3.88 -6.08
N GLY A 129 3.17 4.20 -6.84
CA GLY A 129 3.27 5.46 -7.58
C GLY A 129 2.19 5.64 -8.65
N TRP A 130 1.77 4.56 -9.31
CA TRP A 130 0.67 4.55 -10.28
C TRP A 130 -0.64 4.98 -9.61
N VAL A 131 -1.01 4.31 -8.52
CA VAL A 131 -2.22 4.63 -7.75
C VAL A 131 -2.15 6.04 -7.17
N ALA A 132 -0.97 6.46 -6.69
CA ALA A 132 -0.77 7.82 -6.20
C ALA A 132 -0.99 8.87 -7.29
N GLY A 133 -0.48 8.64 -8.51
CA GLY A 133 -0.63 9.54 -9.64
C GLY A 133 -2.09 9.65 -10.12
N GLU A 134 -2.77 8.52 -10.25
CA GLU A 134 -4.20 8.47 -10.57
C GLU A 134 -5.04 9.22 -9.53
N MET A 135 -4.80 8.92 -8.25
CA MET A 135 -5.50 9.54 -7.12
C MET A 135 -5.22 11.05 -6.99
N LEU A 136 -4.03 11.50 -7.39
CA LEU A 136 -3.65 12.91 -7.36
C LEU A 136 -4.54 13.74 -8.30
N VAL A 137 -4.63 13.36 -9.57
CA VAL A 137 -5.38 14.14 -10.58
C VAL A 137 -6.90 13.97 -10.48
N ALA A 138 -7.35 12.95 -9.76
CA ALA A 138 -8.76 12.74 -9.43
C ALA A 138 -9.26 13.54 -8.21
N ASP A 139 -8.44 14.42 -7.63
CA ASP A 139 -8.86 15.33 -6.54
C ASP A 139 -9.54 16.59 -7.10
N SER A 140 -10.74 16.88 -6.60
CA SER A 140 -11.52 18.05 -7.02
C SER A 140 -10.85 19.39 -6.74
N ALA A 141 -9.91 19.45 -5.77
CA ALA A 141 -9.12 20.65 -5.51
C ALA A 141 -8.24 21.05 -6.72
N LEU A 142 -7.88 20.11 -7.59
CA LEU A 142 -7.07 20.38 -8.78
C LEU A 142 -7.91 20.72 -10.02
N GLU A 143 -9.24 20.62 -9.97
CA GLU A 143 -10.11 20.87 -11.12
C GLU A 143 -9.91 22.27 -11.72
N ASN A 144 -9.91 23.31 -10.88
CA ASN A 144 -9.74 24.70 -11.32
C ASN A 144 -8.34 24.95 -11.93
N TRP A 145 -7.32 24.26 -11.42
CA TRP A 145 -5.96 24.39 -11.92
C TRP A 145 -5.76 23.63 -13.24
N LEU A 146 -6.30 22.41 -13.33
CA LEU A 146 -6.24 21.56 -14.52
C LEU A 146 -7.06 22.16 -15.68
N THR A 147 -8.26 22.66 -15.41
CA THR A 147 -9.07 23.39 -16.42
C THR A 147 -8.36 24.66 -16.90
N GLY A 148 -7.69 25.39 -16.01
CA GLY A 148 -6.86 26.55 -16.38
C GLY A 148 -5.66 26.20 -17.29
N LEU A 149 -5.21 24.95 -17.29
CA LEU A 149 -4.16 24.42 -18.18
C LEU A 149 -4.71 23.80 -19.47
N GLY A 150 -6.02 23.83 -19.69
CA GLY A 150 -6.68 23.28 -20.88
C GLY A 150 -7.17 21.84 -20.73
N ALA A 151 -7.38 21.34 -19.51
CA ALA A 151 -8.04 20.06 -19.28
C ALA A 151 -9.56 20.17 -19.40
N ASP A 152 -10.15 19.30 -20.21
CA ASP A 152 -11.59 19.11 -20.32
C ASP A 152 -12.03 17.97 -19.40
N TYR A 153 -13.04 18.22 -18.56
CA TYR A 153 -13.65 17.21 -17.71
C TYR A 153 -14.81 16.54 -18.43
N ARG A 154 -14.71 15.23 -18.69
CA ARG A 154 -15.82 14.42 -19.20
C ARG A 154 -16.37 13.58 -18.05
N GLY A 155 -17.32 14.15 -17.31
CA GLY A 155 -17.77 13.58 -16.04
C GLY A 155 -16.76 13.87 -14.92
N GLU A 156 -16.41 12.87 -14.11
CA GLU A 156 -15.41 12.97 -13.03
C GLU A 156 -13.96 12.78 -13.53
N GLN A 157 -13.76 12.50 -14.82
CA GLN A 157 -12.47 12.16 -15.39
C GLN A 157 -11.84 13.35 -16.14
N PRO A 158 -10.62 13.77 -15.76
CA PRO A 158 -9.89 14.84 -16.44
C PRO A 158 -9.23 14.33 -17.74
N TYR A 159 -9.42 15.05 -18.84
CA TYR A 159 -8.77 14.79 -20.13
C TYR A 159 -8.00 16.01 -20.63
N VAL A 160 -6.84 15.80 -21.27
CA VAL A 160 -6.11 16.86 -22.00
C VAL A 160 -5.88 16.37 -23.42
N ASP A 161 -6.35 17.14 -24.40
CA ASP A 161 -6.15 16.86 -25.84
C ASP A 161 -6.57 15.43 -26.25
N GLY A 162 -7.64 14.91 -25.63
CA GLY A 162 -8.18 13.58 -25.88
C GLY A 162 -7.55 12.43 -25.08
N TRP A 163 -6.49 12.69 -24.28
CA TRP A 163 -5.84 11.71 -23.43
C TRP A 163 -6.32 11.79 -21.99
N SER A 164 -6.51 10.64 -21.34
CA SER A 164 -6.88 10.58 -19.91
C SER A 164 -5.70 11.05 -19.05
N LEU A 165 -5.92 12.12 -18.28
CA LEU A 165 -4.92 12.63 -17.35
C LEU A 165 -4.65 11.63 -16.22
N GLU A 166 -5.62 10.81 -15.84
CA GLU A 166 -5.43 9.73 -14.85
C GLU A 166 -4.35 8.74 -15.31
N ILE A 167 -4.43 8.27 -16.55
CA ILE A 167 -3.44 7.33 -17.11
C ILE A 167 -2.07 8.00 -17.24
N ILE A 168 -2.03 9.25 -17.72
CA ILE A 168 -0.77 10.00 -17.83
C ILE A 168 -0.14 10.20 -16.45
N ALA A 169 -0.92 10.66 -15.48
CA ALA A 169 -0.47 10.89 -14.11
C ALA A 169 -0.05 9.59 -13.43
N ALA A 170 -0.73 8.48 -13.70
CA ALA A 170 -0.37 7.17 -13.18
C ALA A 170 0.95 6.66 -13.77
N ILE A 171 1.16 6.78 -15.08
CA ILE A 171 2.44 6.43 -15.73
C ILE A 171 3.56 7.33 -15.20
N LEU A 172 3.31 8.63 -15.10
CA LEU A 172 4.27 9.59 -14.54
C LEU A 172 4.56 9.30 -13.07
N GLY A 173 3.55 8.95 -12.29
CA GLY A 173 3.68 8.60 -10.87
C GLY A 173 4.49 7.32 -10.67
N PHE A 174 4.23 6.29 -11.47
CA PHE A 174 5.05 5.08 -11.53
C PHE A 174 6.51 5.41 -11.84
N ALA A 175 6.74 6.16 -12.92
CA ALA A 175 8.09 6.55 -13.34
C ALA A 175 8.79 7.40 -12.29
N ALA A 176 8.11 8.37 -11.70
CA ALA A 176 8.63 9.25 -10.66
C ALA A 176 9.08 8.47 -9.43
N VAL A 177 8.25 7.56 -8.91
CA VAL A 177 8.63 6.72 -7.76
C VAL A 177 9.84 5.85 -8.08
N VAL A 178 9.86 5.20 -9.24
CA VAL A 178 10.98 4.31 -9.61
C VAL A 178 12.28 5.11 -9.82
N ILE A 179 12.22 6.24 -10.52
CA ILE A 179 13.39 7.09 -10.80
C ILE A 179 13.92 7.70 -9.50
N VAL A 180 13.06 8.37 -8.73
CA VAL A 180 13.45 9.04 -7.49
C VAL A 180 13.90 8.03 -6.45
N GLY A 181 13.18 6.92 -6.28
CA GLY A 181 13.54 5.84 -5.37
C GLY A 181 14.91 5.25 -5.69
N LYS A 182 15.18 4.90 -6.96
CA LYS A 182 16.50 4.39 -7.36
C LYS A 182 17.61 5.43 -7.24
N TRP A 183 17.33 6.69 -7.57
CA TRP A 183 18.30 7.76 -7.45
C TRP A 183 18.68 8.03 -5.99
N LEU A 184 17.71 8.11 -5.08
CA LEU A 184 17.96 8.29 -3.66
C LEU A 184 18.62 7.06 -3.03
N GLY A 185 18.19 5.85 -3.40
CA GLY A 185 18.79 4.59 -2.94
C GLY A 185 20.27 4.50 -3.33
N GLY A 186 20.59 4.74 -4.61
CA GLY A 186 21.98 4.70 -5.09
C GLY A 186 22.88 5.77 -4.46
N ARG A 187 22.34 6.93 -4.08
CA ARG A 187 23.11 7.96 -3.34
C ARG A 187 23.43 7.54 -1.90
N LYS A 188 22.51 6.83 -1.22
CA LYS A 188 22.77 6.30 0.12
C LYS A 188 23.84 5.20 0.11
N GLU A 189 23.76 4.27 -0.84
CA GLU A 189 24.77 3.23 -1.01
C GLU A 189 26.15 3.82 -1.32
N ALA A 190 26.22 4.84 -2.19
CA ALA A 190 27.47 5.52 -2.50
C ALA A 190 28.07 6.29 -1.30
N ALA A 191 27.23 6.89 -0.45
CA ALA A 191 27.68 7.59 0.76
C ALA A 191 28.19 6.62 1.84
N ALA A 192 27.65 5.41 1.93
CA ALA A 192 28.10 4.37 2.86
C ALA A 192 29.46 3.75 2.48
N HIS A 193 29.91 3.89 1.22
CA HIS A 193 31.18 3.36 0.71
C HIS A 193 32.34 4.37 0.70
N ILE A 194 32.16 5.61 1.18
CA ILE A 194 33.28 6.53 1.40
C ILE A 194 33.91 6.19 2.77
N PRO A 195 35.11 5.61 2.84
CA PRO A 195 35.76 5.33 4.13
C PRO A 195 36.02 6.65 4.85
N ALA A 196 35.73 6.68 6.15
CA ALA A 196 35.89 7.81 7.05
C ALA A 196 37.38 8.14 7.35
N ASP A 197 38.23 8.18 6.33
CA ASP A 197 39.62 8.61 6.44
C ASP A 197 39.92 9.66 5.36
N SER A 198 39.42 10.88 5.58
CA SER A 198 40.16 12.06 5.13
C SER A 198 41.05 12.50 6.30
N PRO A 199 42.39 12.37 6.20
CA PRO A 199 43.28 12.87 7.23
C PRO A 199 43.07 14.39 7.42
N LYS A 200 43.13 14.80 8.69
CA LYS A 200 42.95 16.18 9.17
C LYS A 200 43.84 17.19 8.47
#